data_AF-A0A7S4SDI4-F1
#
_entry.id   AF-A0A7S4SDI4-F1
#
_cell.length_a   1.000
_cell.length_b   1.000
_cell.length_c   1.000
_cell.angle_alpha   90.00
_cell.angle_beta   90.00
_cell.angle_gamma   90.00
#
_symmetry.space_group_name_H-M   'P 1'
#
loop_
_entity.id
_entity.type
_entity.pdbx_description
1 polymer ?
#
loop_
_entity_poly.entity_id
_entity_poly.type
_entity_poly.pdbx_seq_one_letter_code
_entity_poly.pdbx_strand_id
1 'polypeptide(L)'
;MTSSSSPPTTTTESIHPIVFVPALMASELERQTKGKNGKDPPEKVYITPSIGLGLSTPSIALPITWTDATSNDDDDDQSCSLKQDKDDIVPVEVLNKIELKCCCSSIPIIDQYSTFTKYFEDEYGEDVFYTFPYDWRRDLNESTDLLLEFLQEVKQKHNGKAAQVISHSMGCLIALAAYHANHELFHSALFCGAMFGGGFGFYPTNTEGWPIGLNKAYIGPKVAHTFPSLYAGASPMNVWKDPILRSSDGRQLWQFVDSKDTEKTIDIDMWNINDWKKYKIGPWCLEEEVSKEMETHVENCLTAGFYFQRKMRNLDTNLNSLAYEERDIENNKSITATNDPLPPVATLVGDQFLHPSYFLWDTEKSKMIEWTPALIKKYNPKHMDITDGTVSHVSASQPPGLPKGKKVFEYKAKNNGPGKGVHRDLMDEVQLIHTILKDMCQVVNNAGVSTSADIVRHARV
;
A
#
# COMPACT_ATOMS: atom_id res chain seq x y z
N MET A 1 43.94 29.84 38.75
CA MET A 1 43.27 29.98 37.45
C MET A 1 42.69 28.63 37.08
N THR A 2 41.38 28.45 37.24
CA THR A 2 40.66 27.23 36.85
C THR A 2 40.00 27.49 35.50
N SER A 3 40.52 26.88 34.43
CA SER A 3 39.94 27.00 33.09
C SER A 3 38.60 26.25 33.05
N SER A 4 37.49 26.97 33.02
CA SER A 4 36.19 26.40 32.69
C SER A 4 36.17 26.07 31.21
N SER A 5 36.45 24.82 30.86
CA SER A 5 36.17 24.31 29.52
C SER A 5 34.65 24.29 29.32
N SER A 6 34.14 25.20 28.48
CA SER A 6 32.77 25.14 27.99
C SER A 6 32.49 23.72 27.46
N PRO A 7 31.35 23.09 27.79
CA PRO A 7 31.01 21.81 27.18
C PRO A 7 30.98 22.00 25.65
N PRO A 8 31.46 21.03 24.86
CA PRO A 8 31.43 21.14 23.42
C PRO A 8 29.97 21.31 22.98
N THR A 9 29.68 22.41 22.30
CA THR A 9 28.43 22.55 21.54
C THR A 9 28.43 21.47 20.48
N THR A 10 27.81 20.33 20.79
CA THR A 10 27.37 19.37 19.80
C THR A 10 26.53 20.13 18.79
N THR A 11 27.09 20.36 17.61
CA THR A 11 26.33 20.82 16.45
C THR A 11 25.24 19.78 16.25
N THR A 12 24.01 20.13 16.59
CA THR A 12 22.85 19.28 16.37
C THR A 12 22.70 19.11 14.86
N GLU A 13 23.22 18.00 14.33
CA GLU A 13 22.98 17.60 12.94
C GLU A 13 21.48 17.71 12.70
N SER A 14 21.13 18.52 11.70
CA SER A 14 19.78 19.05 11.65
C SER A 14 18.83 17.96 11.17
N ILE A 15 18.19 17.26 12.11
CA ILE A 15 17.37 16.08 11.87
C ILE A 15 16.34 16.35 10.75
N HIS A 16 16.14 15.37 9.87
CA HIS A 16 15.10 15.40 8.84
C HIS A 16 13.75 14.99 9.43
N PRO A 17 12.63 15.60 9.02
CA PRO A 17 11.32 15.10 9.44
C PRO A 17 11.11 13.67 8.95
N ILE A 18 10.41 12.87 9.75
CA ILE A 18 10.07 11.48 9.47
C ILE A 18 8.55 11.41 9.29
N VAL A 19 8.08 10.83 8.19
CA VAL A 19 6.65 10.67 7.90
C VAL A 19 6.31 9.18 7.76
N PHE A 20 5.33 8.72 8.53
CA PHE A 20 4.82 7.34 8.44
C PHE A 20 3.50 7.26 7.66
N VAL A 21 3.48 6.44 6.60
CA VAL A 21 2.29 6.11 5.80
C VAL A 21 1.82 4.68 6.12
N PRO A 22 0.64 4.49 6.74
CA PRO A 22 0.19 3.19 7.25
C PRO A 22 -0.32 2.24 6.15
N ALA A 23 -0.52 0.98 6.51
CA ALA A 23 -1.20 0.00 5.66
C ALA A 23 -2.67 0.36 5.39
N LEU A 24 -3.26 -0.35 4.41
CA LEU A 24 -4.71 -0.52 4.29
C LEU A 24 -5.30 -0.84 5.67
N MET A 25 -6.49 -0.32 5.95
CA MET A 25 -7.26 -0.68 7.14
C MET A 25 -6.56 -0.35 8.46
N ALA A 26 -5.58 0.56 8.42
CA ALA A 26 -4.73 0.90 9.55
C ALA A 26 -4.65 2.43 9.83
N SER A 27 -5.66 3.16 9.35
CA SER A 27 -6.07 4.49 9.87
C SER A 27 -7.37 4.32 10.65
N GLU A 28 -7.53 5.04 11.76
CA GLU A 28 -8.82 5.24 12.41
C GLU A 28 -9.73 6.10 11.53
N LEU A 29 -11.03 5.76 11.48
CA LEU A 29 -12.04 6.51 10.74
C LEU A 29 -13.13 7.01 11.69
N GLU A 30 -13.48 8.29 11.55
CA GLU A 30 -14.55 8.93 12.30
C GLU A 30 -15.60 9.53 11.36
N ARG A 31 -16.88 9.45 11.74
CA ARG A 31 -17.96 10.17 11.05
C ARG A 31 -18.07 11.58 11.61
N GLN A 32 -17.93 12.57 10.73
CA GLN A 32 -18.20 13.98 10.99
C GLN A 32 -19.70 14.19 11.15
N THR A 33 -20.19 14.08 12.38
CA THR A 33 -21.59 14.31 12.70
C THR A 33 -21.98 15.76 12.41
N LYS A 34 -22.74 15.98 11.32
CA LYS A 34 -23.49 17.24 11.09
C LYS A 34 -24.69 17.30 12.03
N GLY A 35 -24.41 17.22 13.33
CA GLY A 35 -25.39 17.41 14.41
C GLY A 35 -26.14 18.72 14.22
N LYS A 36 -27.41 18.78 14.64
CA LYS A 36 -28.30 19.94 14.36
C LYS A 36 -27.77 21.29 14.86
N ASN A 37 -26.75 21.29 15.71
CA ASN A 37 -26.05 22.46 16.24
C ASN A 37 -24.51 22.43 16.07
N GLY A 38 -23.95 21.46 15.34
CA GLY A 38 -22.50 21.27 15.18
C GLY A 38 -21.75 20.98 16.51
N LYS A 39 -22.42 20.34 17.47
CA LYS A 39 -21.90 20.07 18.83
C LYS A 39 -21.80 18.60 19.21
N ASP A 40 -22.33 17.72 18.38
CA ASP A 40 -22.21 16.29 18.63
C ASP A 40 -20.76 15.89 18.35
N PRO A 41 -20.12 15.03 19.18
CA PRO A 41 -18.77 14.59 18.93
C PRO A 41 -18.70 13.74 17.65
N PRO A 42 -17.53 13.65 16.99
CA PRO A 42 -17.30 12.65 15.95
C PRO A 42 -17.60 11.23 16.45
N GLU A 43 -18.17 10.40 15.59
CA GLU A 43 -18.44 9.00 15.91
C GLU A 43 -17.29 8.13 15.36
N LYS A 44 -16.54 7.42 16.23
CA LYS A 44 -15.58 6.40 15.79
C LYS A 44 -16.33 5.26 15.11
N VAL A 45 -16.24 5.20 13.78
CA VAL A 45 -16.94 4.19 12.97
C VAL A 45 -16.10 2.95 12.70
N TYR A 46 -14.78 3.00 12.90
CA TYR A 46 -13.88 1.88 12.58
C TYR A 46 -13.27 1.19 13.81
N ILE A 47 -13.31 -0.15 13.80
CA ILE A 47 -12.89 -1.11 14.84
C ILE A 47 -13.02 -0.63 16.30
N THR A 48 -14.22 -0.21 16.68
CA THR A 48 -14.57 -0.13 18.11
C THR A 48 -14.72 -1.55 18.71
N PRO A 49 -14.61 -1.74 20.03
CA PRO A 49 -14.85 -3.05 20.66
C PRO A 49 -16.24 -3.64 20.36
N SER A 50 -17.29 -2.81 20.21
CA SER A 50 -18.62 -3.29 19.82
C SER A 50 -18.66 -3.77 18.37
N ILE A 51 -17.96 -3.10 17.45
CA ILE A 51 -17.80 -3.57 16.07
C ILE A 51 -17.01 -4.88 16.05
N GLY A 52 -15.85 -4.95 16.70
CA GLY A 52 -15.00 -6.16 16.72
C GLY A 52 -15.66 -7.38 17.35
N LEU A 53 -16.62 -7.19 18.26
CA LEU A 53 -17.42 -8.27 18.87
C LEU A 53 -18.69 -8.63 18.08
N GLY A 54 -19.00 -7.94 16.98
CA GLY A 54 -20.23 -8.17 16.21
C GLY A 54 -21.50 -7.60 16.85
N LEU A 55 -21.37 -6.72 17.84
CA LEU A 55 -22.49 -6.07 18.53
C LEU A 55 -22.99 -4.81 17.79
N SER A 56 -22.19 -4.28 16.86
CA SER A 56 -22.57 -3.17 15.99
C SER A 56 -21.99 -3.37 14.59
N THR A 57 -22.74 -2.96 13.57
CA THR A 57 -22.35 -3.01 12.15
C THR A 57 -22.76 -1.72 11.45
N PRO A 58 -22.19 -0.56 11.83
CA PRO A 58 -22.48 0.68 11.10
C PRO A 58 -21.92 0.55 9.68
N SER A 59 -22.66 1.03 8.68
CA SER A 59 -22.14 0.99 7.31
C SER A 59 -21.01 2.00 7.13
N ILE A 60 -19.88 1.52 6.61
CA ILE A 60 -18.78 2.33 6.10
C ILE A 60 -18.65 2.24 4.57
N ALA A 61 -19.68 1.71 3.89
CA ALA A 61 -19.73 1.70 2.43
C ALA A 61 -19.66 3.12 1.88
N LEU A 62 -18.83 3.33 0.87
CA LEU A 62 -18.69 4.62 0.20
C LEU A 62 -19.87 4.85 -0.78
N PRO A 63 -20.14 6.12 -1.15
CA PRO A 63 -20.99 6.43 -2.29
C PRO A 63 -20.44 5.77 -3.55
N ILE A 64 -21.31 5.11 -4.33
CA ILE A 64 -20.90 4.46 -5.58
C ILE A 64 -20.90 5.41 -6.78
N THR A 65 -21.38 6.64 -6.60
CA THR A 65 -21.43 7.70 -7.60
C THR A 65 -20.08 8.42 -7.75
N TRP A 66 -19.85 8.93 -8.96
CA TRP A 66 -18.63 9.61 -9.36
C TRP A 66 -18.99 10.87 -10.15
N THR A 67 -18.17 11.90 -10.01
CA THR A 67 -18.26 13.16 -10.76
C THR A 67 -17.03 13.33 -11.66
N ASP A 68 -17.23 13.92 -12.85
CA ASP A 68 -16.15 14.23 -13.79
C ASP A 68 -15.69 15.68 -13.59
N ALA A 69 -14.49 15.84 -13.04
CA ALA A 69 -13.90 17.13 -12.73
C ALA A 69 -13.59 17.98 -13.97
N THR A 70 -13.44 17.38 -15.15
CA THR A 70 -13.11 18.12 -16.40
C THR A 70 -14.24 19.02 -16.90
N SER A 71 -15.43 18.91 -16.33
CA SER A 71 -16.61 19.62 -16.78
C SER A 71 -16.64 21.13 -16.47
N ASN A 72 -15.66 21.68 -15.73
CA ASN A 72 -15.76 23.05 -15.18
C ASN A 72 -14.60 24.05 -15.43
N ASP A 73 -13.34 23.67 -15.68
CA ASP A 73 -12.23 24.64 -15.84
C ASP A 73 -11.13 24.18 -16.83
N ASP A 74 -10.42 25.15 -17.43
CA ASP A 74 -9.45 25.04 -18.54
C ASP A 74 -8.09 24.37 -18.20
N ASP A 75 -7.99 23.55 -17.15
CA ASP A 75 -6.72 22.95 -16.73
C ASP A 75 -6.37 21.66 -17.54
N ASP A 76 -5.36 21.76 -18.40
CA ASP A 76 -4.78 20.70 -19.25
C ASP A 76 -4.16 19.49 -18.48
N ASP A 77 -4.31 19.40 -17.15
CA ASP A 77 -3.73 18.32 -16.35
C ASP A 77 -4.51 17.01 -16.55
N GLN A 78 -3.94 16.11 -17.36
CA GLN A 78 -4.46 14.78 -17.73
C GLN A 78 -4.52 13.77 -16.56
N SER A 79 -4.61 14.26 -15.32
CA SER A 79 -4.99 13.47 -14.16
C SER A 79 -6.34 12.76 -14.36
N CYS A 80 -6.54 11.62 -13.67
CA CYS A 80 -7.84 10.95 -13.69
C CYS A 80 -8.92 11.90 -13.14
N SER A 81 -9.77 12.41 -14.04
CA SER A 81 -10.79 13.42 -13.73
C SER A 81 -11.95 12.87 -12.92
N LEU A 82 -12.12 11.55 -12.88
CA LEU A 82 -13.15 10.87 -12.13
C LEU A 82 -12.85 10.98 -10.62
N LYS A 83 -13.71 11.69 -9.89
CA LYS A 83 -13.65 11.77 -8.42
C LYS A 83 -14.89 11.08 -7.84
N GLN A 84 -14.68 10.11 -6.96
CA GLN A 84 -15.76 9.45 -6.23
C GLN A 84 -16.39 10.43 -5.25
N ASP A 85 -17.71 10.45 -5.15
CA ASP A 85 -18.41 11.31 -4.19
C ASP A 85 -17.93 11.05 -2.75
N LYS A 86 -17.94 12.10 -1.92
CA LYS A 86 -17.47 12.03 -0.52
C LYS A 86 -18.63 11.72 0.42
N ASP A 87 -18.40 10.82 1.37
CA ASP A 87 -19.27 10.69 2.54
C ASP A 87 -18.81 11.62 3.68
N ASP A 88 -19.40 11.44 4.86
CA ASP A 88 -19.05 12.17 6.08
C ASP A 88 -18.02 11.44 6.94
N ILE A 89 -17.37 10.39 6.44
CA ILE A 89 -16.34 9.63 7.16
C ILE A 89 -14.96 10.12 6.73
N VAL A 90 -14.10 10.40 7.70
CA VAL A 90 -12.74 10.91 7.49
C VAL A 90 -11.70 10.10 8.27
N PRO A 91 -10.45 10.02 7.78
CA PRO A 91 -9.34 9.49 8.56
C PRO A 91 -8.92 10.51 9.62
N VAL A 92 -8.50 10.04 10.79
CA VAL A 92 -8.14 10.94 11.92
C VAL A 92 -6.74 10.67 12.46
N GLU A 93 -6.43 9.40 12.79
CA GLU A 93 -5.12 8.99 13.31
C GLU A 93 -4.70 7.65 12.70
N VAL A 94 -3.42 7.31 12.82
CA VAL A 94 -2.94 5.95 12.57
C VAL A 94 -3.52 5.01 13.63
N LEU A 95 -4.03 3.85 13.22
CA LEU A 95 -4.56 2.85 14.12
C LEU A 95 -3.43 2.23 14.95
N ASN A 96 -3.21 2.79 16.14
CA ASN A 96 -2.16 2.33 17.05
C ASN A 96 -2.57 1.05 17.78
N LYS A 97 -3.67 1.13 18.55
CA LYS A 97 -4.09 0.08 19.50
C LYS A 97 -5.58 0.18 19.82
N ILE A 98 -6.22 -0.97 19.99
CA ILE A 98 -7.64 -1.09 20.37
C ILE A 98 -7.73 -1.88 21.66
N GLU A 99 -8.39 -1.33 22.67
CA GLU A 99 -8.49 -1.92 24.01
C GLU A 99 -9.95 -2.11 24.45
N LEU A 100 -10.25 -3.27 25.04
CA LEU A 100 -11.46 -3.45 25.83
C LEU A 100 -11.21 -2.89 27.23
N LYS A 101 -11.81 -1.74 27.54
CA LYS A 101 -11.77 -1.15 28.88
C LYS A 101 -12.75 -1.87 29.81
N CYS A 102 -12.21 -2.63 30.76
CA CYS A 102 -12.93 -3.20 31.90
C CYS A 102 -12.78 -2.28 33.13
N CYS A 103 -13.58 -2.49 34.17
CA CYS A 103 -13.57 -1.65 35.38
C CYS A 103 -12.23 -1.67 36.17
N CYS A 104 -11.36 -2.66 35.92
CA CYS A 104 -10.08 -2.82 36.60
C CYS A 104 -8.86 -2.95 35.66
N SER A 105 -9.06 -3.00 34.34
CA SER A 105 -7.95 -3.15 33.37
C SER A 105 -8.38 -2.80 31.93
N SER A 106 -7.41 -2.35 31.12
CA SER A 106 -7.50 -2.41 29.66
C SER A 106 -6.99 -3.76 29.18
N ILE A 107 -7.75 -4.44 28.33
CA ILE A 107 -7.29 -5.65 27.63
C ILE A 107 -7.02 -5.27 26.17
N PRO A 108 -5.78 -5.37 25.65
CA PRO A 108 -5.51 -5.16 24.24
C PRO A 108 -6.25 -6.19 23.39
N ILE A 109 -7.08 -5.73 22.44
CA ILE A 109 -7.75 -6.55 21.43
C ILE A 109 -6.84 -6.65 20.20
N ILE A 110 -6.35 -5.50 19.75
CA ILE A 110 -5.45 -5.34 18.60
C ILE A 110 -4.36 -4.35 19.02
N ASP A 111 -3.12 -4.70 18.72
CA ASP A 111 -1.98 -3.79 18.69
C ASP A 111 -1.46 -3.85 17.25
N GLN A 112 -1.34 -2.70 16.60
CA GLN A 112 -1.12 -2.63 15.15
C GLN A 112 0.11 -1.79 14.80
N TYR A 113 0.31 -0.66 15.49
CA TYR A 113 1.54 0.14 15.39
C TYR A 113 1.99 0.77 16.71
N SER A 114 1.38 0.48 17.87
CA SER A 114 1.68 1.28 19.07
C SER A 114 3.12 1.14 19.56
N THR A 115 3.78 0.00 19.33
CA THR A 115 5.23 -0.16 19.52
C THR A 115 6.04 0.77 18.60
N PHE A 116 5.63 0.86 17.33
CA PHE A 116 6.32 1.58 16.28
C PHE A 116 6.20 3.10 16.44
N THR A 117 4.98 3.63 16.50
CA THR A 117 4.71 5.07 16.63
C THR A 117 5.33 5.61 17.91
N LYS A 118 5.06 4.96 19.05
CA LYS A 118 5.66 5.33 20.33
C LYS A 118 7.19 5.34 20.30
N TYR A 119 7.83 4.38 19.62
CA TYR A 119 9.29 4.37 19.52
C TYR A 119 9.84 5.60 18.79
N PHE A 120 9.22 5.99 17.67
CA PHE A 120 9.66 7.16 16.91
C PHE A 120 9.25 8.48 17.58
N GLU A 121 8.10 8.54 18.26
CA GLU A 121 7.69 9.67 19.10
C GLU A 121 8.65 9.89 20.28
N ASP A 122 9.01 8.82 21.01
CA ASP A 122 9.92 8.90 22.16
C ASP A 122 11.37 9.27 21.74
N GLU A 123 11.84 8.83 20.57
CA GLU A 123 13.21 9.09 20.08
C GLU A 123 13.36 10.45 19.39
N TYR A 124 12.34 10.92 18.65
CA TYR A 124 12.44 12.10 17.79
C TYR A 124 11.52 13.27 18.19
N GLY A 125 10.42 13.00 18.90
CA GLY A 125 9.40 13.98 19.28
C GLY A 125 8.38 14.30 18.17
N GLU A 126 7.21 14.77 18.58
CA GLU A 126 6.04 15.11 17.74
C GLU A 126 6.34 16.20 16.68
N ASP A 127 7.36 17.04 16.90
CA ASP A 127 7.77 18.04 15.93
C ASP A 127 8.65 17.47 14.79
N VAL A 128 9.12 16.22 14.90
CA VAL A 128 9.99 15.56 13.91
C VAL A 128 9.33 14.31 13.32
N PHE A 129 8.61 13.52 14.12
CA PHE A 129 7.87 12.35 13.65
C PHE A 129 6.39 12.70 13.39
N TYR A 130 5.94 12.39 12.18
CA TYR A 130 4.60 12.66 11.67
C TYR A 130 3.96 11.37 11.21
N THR A 131 2.65 11.26 11.37
CA THR A 131 1.85 10.20 10.76
C THR A 131 0.93 10.78 9.69
N PHE A 132 0.72 10.03 8.60
CA PHE A 132 -0.20 10.39 7.52
C PHE A 132 -1.37 9.39 7.49
N PRO A 133 -2.43 9.59 8.29
CA PRO A 133 -3.63 8.79 8.20
C PRO A 133 -4.42 9.16 6.94
N TYR A 134 -4.80 8.16 6.14
CA TYR A 134 -5.60 8.34 4.93
C TYR A 134 -6.85 7.46 4.95
N ASP A 135 -7.87 7.83 4.17
CA ASP A 135 -9.07 7.02 4.01
C ASP A 135 -8.76 5.84 3.08
N TRP A 136 -8.37 4.74 3.70
CA TRP A 136 -7.99 3.51 3.04
C TRP A 136 -9.10 2.84 2.23
N ARG A 137 -10.34 3.36 2.28
CA ARG A 137 -11.46 2.94 1.43
C ARG A 137 -11.42 3.57 0.04
N ARG A 138 -10.92 4.81 -0.07
CA ARG A 138 -11.05 5.69 -1.25
C ARG A 138 -9.98 5.44 -2.31
N ASP A 139 -10.05 6.18 -3.42
CA ASP A 139 -9.05 6.12 -4.48
C ASP A 139 -7.62 6.41 -3.97
N LEU A 140 -6.67 5.63 -4.47
CA LEU A 140 -5.25 5.77 -4.14
C LEU A 140 -4.62 6.97 -4.86
N ASN A 141 -5.20 7.48 -5.96
CA ASN A 141 -4.78 8.78 -6.52
C ASN A 141 -5.06 9.91 -5.53
N GLU A 142 -6.30 10.00 -5.01
CA GLU A 142 -6.67 11.00 -3.99
C GLU A 142 -5.75 10.91 -2.76
N SER A 143 -5.47 9.69 -2.29
CA SER A 143 -4.55 9.48 -1.16
C SER A 143 -3.09 9.87 -1.48
N THR A 144 -2.68 9.79 -2.74
CA THR A 144 -1.35 10.21 -3.20
C THR A 144 -1.23 11.72 -3.26
N ASP A 145 -2.26 12.39 -3.77
CA ASP A 145 -2.28 13.85 -3.92
C ASP A 145 -2.29 14.51 -2.53
N LEU A 146 -3.11 13.98 -1.59
CA LEU A 146 -3.10 14.38 -0.18
C LEU A 146 -1.73 14.14 0.51
N LEU A 147 -1.02 13.06 0.15
CA LEU A 147 0.34 12.82 0.69
C LEU A 147 1.36 13.83 0.16
N LEU A 148 1.23 14.25 -1.10
CA LEU A 148 2.10 15.28 -1.68
C LEU A 148 1.88 16.65 -1.00
N GLU A 149 0.63 17.03 -0.77
CA GLU A 149 0.27 18.22 0.01
C GLU A 149 0.87 18.15 1.43
N PHE A 150 0.65 17.05 2.14
CA PHE A 150 1.18 16.84 3.48
C PHE A 150 2.71 16.88 3.55
N LEU A 151 3.42 16.22 2.62
CA LEU A 151 4.88 16.26 2.57
C LEU A 151 5.41 17.66 2.25
N GLN A 152 4.68 18.44 1.44
CA GLN A 152 5.01 19.83 1.15
C GLN A 152 4.81 20.74 2.38
N GLU A 153 3.76 20.54 3.18
CA GLU A 153 3.58 21.22 4.47
C GLU A 153 4.69 20.87 5.48
N VAL A 154 5.02 19.59 5.61
CA VAL A 154 6.13 19.11 6.44
C VAL A 154 7.45 19.74 5.99
N LYS A 155 7.72 19.77 4.68
CA LYS A 155 8.92 20.42 4.10
C LYS A 155 8.97 21.91 4.43
N GLN A 156 7.85 22.62 4.39
CA GLN A 156 7.76 24.03 4.79
C GLN A 156 8.01 24.23 6.30
N LYS A 157 7.35 23.45 7.16
CA LYS A 157 7.55 23.48 8.63
C LYS A 157 9.02 23.24 9.02
N HIS A 158 9.73 22.40 8.24
CA HIS A 158 11.14 22.05 8.46
C HIS A 158 12.15 22.89 7.66
N ASN A 159 11.82 24.13 7.32
CA ASN A 159 12.72 25.08 6.62
C ASN A 159 13.24 24.56 5.28
N GLY A 160 12.38 23.89 4.50
CA GLY A 160 12.70 23.37 3.17
C GLY A 160 13.27 21.95 3.14
N LYS A 161 13.45 21.28 4.30
CA LYS A 161 13.97 19.90 4.34
C LYS A 161 12.95 18.89 3.85
N ALA A 162 13.37 18.08 2.88
CA ALA A 162 12.67 16.87 2.47
C ALA A 162 12.62 15.82 3.60
N ALA A 163 11.58 14.98 3.60
CA ALA A 163 11.28 14.04 4.68
C ALA A 163 11.83 12.62 4.44
N GLN A 164 12.13 11.90 5.52
CA GLN A 164 12.31 10.45 5.46
C GLN A 164 10.93 9.79 5.53
N VAL A 165 10.50 9.15 4.45
CA VAL A 165 9.17 8.51 4.39
C VAL A 165 9.32 7.02 4.70
N ILE A 166 8.65 6.57 5.76
CA ILE A 166 8.45 5.16 6.10
C ILE A 166 7.04 4.80 5.65
N SER A 167 6.88 3.69 4.95
CA SER A 167 5.56 3.26 4.47
C SER A 167 5.39 1.75 4.64
N HIS A 168 4.15 1.30 4.83
CA HIS A 168 3.85 -0.11 5.09
C HIS A 168 2.71 -0.62 4.20
N SER A 169 2.86 -1.83 3.63
CA SER A 169 1.82 -2.51 2.84
C SER A 169 1.26 -1.65 1.70
N MET A 170 -0.04 -1.31 1.72
CA MET A 170 -0.69 -0.47 0.70
C MET A 170 -0.17 0.97 0.72
N GLY A 171 0.25 1.47 1.90
CA GLY A 171 0.89 2.77 2.04
C GLY A 171 2.16 2.91 1.21
N CYS A 172 2.85 1.80 0.93
CA CYS A 172 4.01 1.78 0.04
C CYS A 172 3.65 2.15 -1.41
N LEU A 173 2.44 1.81 -1.88
CA LEU A 173 2.00 2.18 -3.24
C LEU A 173 1.76 3.68 -3.34
N ILE A 174 1.08 4.25 -2.33
CA ILE A 174 0.79 5.69 -2.22
C ILE A 174 2.10 6.48 -2.13
N ALA A 175 3.01 6.05 -1.25
CA ALA A 175 4.31 6.68 -1.08
C ALA A 175 5.19 6.57 -2.34
N LEU A 176 5.13 5.47 -3.10
CA LEU A 176 5.87 5.33 -4.36
C LEU A 176 5.28 6.18 -5.49
N ALA A 177 3.94 6.29 -5.57
CA ALA A 177 3.29 7.20 -6.52
C ALA A 177 3.61 8.67 -6.22
N ALA A 178 3.62 9.06 -4.95
CA ALA A 178 4.07 10.39 -4.52
C ALA A 178 5.56 10.62 -4.80
N TYR A 179 6.40 9.59 -4.59
CA TYR A 179 7.83 9.65 -4.88
C TYR A 179 8.12 9.88 -6.37
N HIS A 180 7.41 9.21 -7.28
CA HIS A 180 7.58 9.48 -8.72
C HIS A 180 7.02 10.84 -9.14
N ALA A 181 5.92 11.28 -8.54
CA ALA A 181 5.31 12.58 -8.83
C ALA A 181 6.18 13.77 -8.36
N ASN A 182 6.79 13.69 -7.17
CA ASN A 182 7.64 14.75 -6.64
C ASN A 182 8.70 14.21 -5.66
N HIS A 183 9.78 13.66 -6.20
CA HIS A 183 10.88 13.09 -5.40
C HIS A 183 11.64 14.15 -4.57
N GLU A 184 11.55 15.44 -4.87
CA GLU A 184 12.17 16.50 -4.05
C GLU A 184 11.54 16.65 -2.66
N LEU A 185 10.38 16.04 -2.41
CA LEU A 185 9.76 15.98 -1.09
C LEU A 185 10.39 14.89 -0.19
N PHE A 186 11.17 14.00 -0.78
CA PHE A 186 11.77 12.84 -0.11
C PHE A 186 13.27 13.05 0.09
N HIS A 187 13.74 13.02 1.34
CA HIS A 187 15.15 12.78 1.65
C HIS A 187 15.50 11.30 1.37
N SER A 188 14.58 10.39 1.68
CA SER A 188 14.74 8.95 1.52
C SER A 188 13.41 8.23 1.68
N ALA A 189 13.20 7.10 1.00
CA ALA A 189 12.00 6.28 1.15
C ALA A 189 12.32 4.86 1.66
N LEU A 190 11.59 4.40 2.66
CA LEU A 190 11.60 3.01 3.14
C LEU A 190 10.22 2.38 2.94
N PHE A 191 10.20 1.29 2.18
CA PHE A 191 9.02 0.52 1.85
C PHE A 191 9.01 -0.81 2.62
N CYS A 192 8.19 -0.92 3.67
CA CYS A 192 8.04 -2.12 4.49
C CYS A 192 6.91 -3.01 3.94
N GLY A 193 7.23 -4.25 3.53
CA GLY A 193 6.22 -5.21 3.06
C GLY A 193 5.36 -4.67 1.90
N ALA A 194 5.97 -3.97 0.95
CA ALA A 194 5.25 -3.33 -0.15
C ALA A 194 4.53 -4.32 -1.07
N MET A 195 3.46 -3.87 -1.73
CA MET A 195 2.64 -4.73 -2.60
C MET A 195 2.70 -4.35 -4.08
N PHE A 196 3.89 -4.02 -4.60
CA PHE A 196 4.05 -3.32 -5.88
C PHE A 196 3.39 -4.00 -7.10
N GLY A 197 3.33 -5.34 -7.15
CA GLY A 197 2.64 -6.11 -8.19
C GLY A 197 1.16 -6.39 -7.94
N GLY A 198 0.58 -5.80 -6.89
CA GLY A 198 -0.78 -6.06 -6.44
C GLY A 198 -0.88 -7.15 -5.38
N GLY A 199 -2.02 -7.16 -4.68
CA GLY A 199 -2.39 -8.13 -3.66
C GLY A 199 -3.54 -9.04 -4.10
N PHE A 200 -3.24 -10.32 -4.36
CA PHE A 200 -4.29 -11.33 -4.56
C PHE A 200 -5.17 -11.53 -3.32
N GLY A 201 -4.70 -11.13 -2.12
CA GLY A 201 -5.45 -11.20 -0.87
C GLY A 201 -6.78 -10.42 -0.89
N PHE A 202 -6.98 -9.51 -1.85
CA PHE A 202 -8.22 -8.78 -2.04
C PHE A 202 -9.32 -9.54 -2.80
N TYR A 203 -9.00 -10.60 -3.56
CA TYR A 203 -10.05 -11.39 -4.22
C TYR A 203 -10.95 -12.11 -3.18
N PRO A 204 -10.41 -12.79 -2.15
CA PRO A 204 -11.22 -13.27 -1.02
C PRO A 204 -12.01 -12.16 -0.32
N THR A 205 -11.43 -10.97 -0.14
CA THR A 205 -12.13 -9.82 0.47
C THR A 205 -13.38 -9.43 -0.31
N ASN A 206 -13.29 -9.38 -1.64
CA ASN A 206 -14.44 -9.05 -2.48
C ASN A 206 -15.53 -10.13 -2.39
N THR A 207 -15.17 -11.40 -2.26
CA THR A 207 -16.16 -12.51 -2.30
C THR A 207 -16.72 -12.91 -0.93
N GLU A 208 -15.91 -12.81 0.13
CA GLU A 208 -16.26 -13.26 1.49
C GLU A 208 -16.35 -12.11 2.50
N GLY A 209 -15.86 -10.91 2.14
CA GLY A 209 -15.70 -9.78 3.04
C GLY A 209 -14.37 -9.80 3.82
N TRP A 210 -14.14 -8.77 4.64
CA TRP A 210 -13.04 -8.74 5.61
C TRP A 210 -13.58 -8.87 7.04
N PRO A 211 -13.30 -9.98 7.75
CA PRO A 211 -13.76 -10.14 9.13
C PRO A 211 -12.98 -9.22 10.08
N ILE A 212 -13.70 -8.41 10.85
CA ILE A 212 -13.15 -7.56 11.90
C ILE A 212 -13.40 -8.22 13.26
N GLY A 213 -12.39 -8.91 13.79
CA GLY A 213 -12.53 -9.72 15.00
C GLY A 213 -13.53 -10.86 14.77
N LEU A 214 -14.65 -10.84 15.51
CA LEU A 214 -15.76 -11.79 15.34
C LEU A 214 -16.80 -11.33 14.30
N ASN A 215 -16.71 -10.08 13.83
CA ASN A 215 -17.70 -9.47 12.96
C ASN A 215 -17.39 -9.68 11.49
N LYS A 216 -18.13 -10.61 10.86
CA LYS A 216 -18.04 -10.92 9.43
C LYS A 216 -18.92 -10.04 8.54
N ALA A 217 -19.83 -9.26 9.11
CA ALA A 217 -20.81 -8.48 8.35
C ALA A 217 -20.36 -7.04 8.09
N TYR A 218 -19.53 -6.48 8.98
CA TYR A 218 -19.15 -5.07 8.96
C TYR A 218 -18.40 -4.63 7.69
N ILE A 219 -17.45 -5.42 7.19
CA ILE A 219 -16.90 -5.27 5.83
C ILE A 219 -17.31 -6.49 5.00
N GLY A 220 -18.62 -6.73 4.89
CA GLY A 220 -19.13 -7.77 3.99
C GLY A 220 -18.86 -7.46 2.51
N PRO A 221 -19.02 -8.43 1.58
CA PRO A 221 -18.75 -8.26 0.15
C PRO A 221 -19.30 -6.97 -0.47
N LYS A 222 -20.58 -6.64 -0.22
CA LYS A 222 -21.22 -5.42 -0.74
C LYS A 222 -20.57 -4.13 -0.26
N VAL A 223 -19.99 -4.12 0.93
CA VAL A 223 -19.27 -2.96 1.50
C VAL A 223 -17.90 -2.87 0.83
N ALA A 224 -17.15 -3.97 0.77
CA ALA A 224 -15.84 -4.04 0.10
C ALA A 224 -15.91 -3.58 -1.37
N HIS A 225 -16.96 -3.97 -2.10
CA HIS A 225 -17.17 -3.56 -3.49
C HIS A 225 -17.29 -2.05 -3.70
N THR A 226 -17.54 -1.25 -2.66
CA THR A 226 -17.61 0.23 -2.76
C THR A 226 -16.25 0.92 -2.62
N PHE A 227 -15.15 0.18 -2.38
CA PHE A 227 -13.84 0.74 -2.04
C PHE A 227 -12.88 0.73 -3.26
N PRO A 228 -12.63 1.87 -3.94
CA PRO A 228 -11.73 1.89 -5.10
C PRO A 228 -10.30 1.43 -4.77
N SER A 229 -9.83 1.62 -3.53
CA SER A 229 -8.53 1.17 -3.07
C SER A 229 -8.28 -0.33 -3.29
N LEU A 230 -9.30 -1.17 -3.13
CA LEU A 230 -9.18 -2.61 -3.32
C LEU A 230 -8.95 -2.96 -4.79
N TYR A 231 -9.58 -2.25 -5.73
CA TYR A 231 -9.40 -2.47 -7.17
C TYR A 231 -7.99 -2.04 -7.61
N ALA A 232 -7.53 -0.87 -7.15
CA ALA A 232 -6.19 -0.35 -7.42
C ALA A 232 -5.07 -1.17 -6.77
N GLY A 233 -5.32 -1.73 -5.57
CA GLY A 233 -4.39 -2.57 -4.82
C GLY A 233 -4.35 -4.04 -5.25
N ALA A 234 -5.42 -4.59 -5.83
CA ALA A 234 -5.49 -6.01 -6.23
C ALA A 234 -4.92 -6.30 -7.62
N SER A 235 -5.06 -5.33 -8.51
CA SER A 235 -4.96 -5.56 -9.95
C SER A 235 -3.53 -5.26 -10.43
N PRO A 236 -2.76 -6.25 -10.93
CA PRO A 236 -1.54 -5.97 -11.67
C PRO A 236 -1.84 -5.30 -13.02
N MET A 237 -0.87 -4.59 -13.59
CA MET A 237 -1.04 -3.90 -14.87
C MET A 237 -1.36 -4.84 -16.03
N ASN A 238 -0.74 -6.03 -16.06
CA ASN A 238 -1.06 -7.09 -17.01
C ASN A 238 -0.57 -8.42 -16.44
N VAL A 239 -1.47 -9.38 -16.19
CA VAL A 239 -1.12 -10.65 -15.53
C VAL A 239 0.07 -11.35 -16.19
N TRP A 240 0.13 -11.38 -17.52
CA TRP A 240 1.14 -12.13 -18.27
C TRP A 240 2.38 -11.31 -18.63
N LYS A 241 2.24 -10.00 -18.79
CA LYS A 241 3.29 -9.15 -19.35
C LYS A 241 3.98 -8.25 -18.33
N ASP A 242 3.39 -8.08 -17.14
CA ASP A 242 3.98 -7.27 -16.07
C ASP A 242 5.28 -7.93 -15.55
N PRO A 243 6.47 -7.30 -15.74
CA PRO A 243 7.74 -7.88 -15.33
C PRO A 243 7.84 -8.08 -13.81
N ILE A 244 7.06 -7.36 -13.02
CA ILE A 244 7.04 -7.51 -11.56
C ILE A 244 6.42 -8.83 -11.11
N LEU A 245 5.59 -9.44 -11.96
CA LEU A 245 4.99 -10.75 -11.75
C LEU A 245 5.89 -11.90 -12.21
N ARG A 246 7.17 -11.63 -12.48
CA ARG A 246 8.13 -12.64 -12.96
C ARG A 246 9.29 -12.83 -12.00
N SER A 247 9.69 -14.08 -11.82
CA SER A 247 10.93 -14.44 -11.13
C SER A 247 12.16 -13.95 -11.89
N SER A 248 13.33 -13.96 -11.24
CA SER A 248 14.61 -13.62 -11.85
C SER A 248 15.02 -14.53 -13.03
N ASP A 249 14.44 -15.73 -13.15
CA ASP A 249 14.58 -16.63 -14.30
C ASP A 249 13.41 -16.55 -15.30
N GLY A 250 12.56 -15.52 -15.17
CA GLY A 250 11.51 -15.17 -16.12
C GLY A 250 10.20 -15.95 -16.01
N ARG A 251 10.06 -16.88 -15.06
CA ARG A 251 8.80 -17.62 -14.84
C ARG A 251 7.73 -16.73 -14.24
N GLN A 252 6.49 -17.03 -14.55
CA GLN A 252 5.32 -16.36 -13.98
C GLN A 252 5.16 -16.70 -12.50
N LEU A 253 5.04 -15.68 -11.64
CA LEU A 253 4.83 -15.84 -10.20
C LEU A 253 3.37 -16.09 -9.83
N TRP A 254 2.42 -15.54 -10.59
CA TRP A 254 0.99 -15.65 -10.33
C TRP A 254 0.17 -15.72 -11.62
N GLN A 255 -0.88 -16.54 -11.65
CA GLN A 255 -1.70 -16.78 -12.83
C GLN A 255 -3.12 -17.21 -12.46
N PHE A 256 -4.11 -16.86 -13.30
CA PHE A 256 -5.43 -17.47 -13.27
C PHE A 256 -5.42 -18.80 -14.06
N VAL A 257 -6.22 -19.77 -13.61
CA VAL A 257 -6.37 -21.08 -14.26
C VAL A 257 -7.84 -21.49 -14.32
N ASP A 258 -8.16 -22.43 -15.21
CA ASP A 258 -9.48 -23.06 -15.23
C ASP A 258 -9.60 -24.08 -14.07
N SER A 259 -10.70 -24.04 -13.32
CA SER A 259 -10.91 -24.96 -12.19
C SER A 259 -11.20 -26.40 -12.63
N LYS A 260 -11.60 -26.61 -13.89
CA LYS A 260 -11.81 -27.93 -14.49
C LYS A 260 -10.55 -28.45 -15.18
N ASP A 261 -9.67 -27.55 -15.60
CA ASP A 261 -8.36 -27.86 -16.18
C ASP A 261 -7.31 -26.87 -15.70
N THR A 262 -6.63 -27.22 -14.61
CA THR A 262 -5.63 -26.34 -14.00
C THR A 262 -4.35 -26.17 -14.82
N GLU A 263 -4.19 -26.88 -15.95
CA GLU A 263 -3.10 -26.65 -16.92
C GLU A 263 -3.44 -25.52 -17.90
N LYS A 264 -4.73 -25.32 -18.15
CA LYS A 264 -5.25 -24.21 -18.93
C LYS A 264 -5.20 -22.93 -18.10
N THR A 265 -4.24 -22.08 -18.42
CA THR A 265 -4.20 -20.70 -17.97
C THR A 265 -5.38 -19.91 -18.54
N ILE A 266 -5.85 -18.94 -17.77
CA ILE A 266 -6.92 -18.03 -18.19
C ILE A 266 -6.34 -16.62 -18.27
N ASP A 267 -6.41 -16.01 -19.45
CA ASP A 267 -6.17 -14.58 -19.56
C ASP A 267 -7.39 -13.81 -19.05
N ILE A 268 -7.13 -12.93 -18.09
CA ILE A 268 -8.09 -12.03 -17.45
C ILE A 268 -7.42 -10.67 -17.44
N ASP A 269 -7.94 -9.75 -18.25
CA ASP A 269 -7.55 -8.35 -18.14
C ASP A 269 -8.22 -7.77 -16.89
N MET A 270 -7.40 -7.53 -15.86
CA MET A 270 -7.86 -7.02 -14.57
C MET A 270 -8.44 -5.60 -14.64
N TRP A 271 -8.27 -4.89 -15.76
CA TRP A 271 -8.82 -3.55 -15.99
C TRP A 271 -10.02 -3.56 -16.94
N ASN A 272 -10.41 -4.74 -17.45
CA ASN A 272 -11.54 -4.90 -18.35
C ASN A 272 -12.78 -5.40 -17.61
N ILE A 273 -13.79 -4.54 -17.49
CA ILE A 273 -15.05 -4.87 -16.82
C ILE A 273 -15.77 -6.08 -17.44
N ASN A 274 -15.58 -6.37 -18.73
CA ASN A 274 -16.20 -7.53 -19.38
C ASN A 274 -15.57 -8.84 -18.94
N ASP A 275 -14.27 -8.86 -18.64
CA ASP A 275 -13.61 -10.03 -18.05
C ASP A 275 -14.02 -10.20 -16.59
N TRP A 276 -14.17 -9.11 -15.81
CA TRP A 276 -14.75 -9.19 -14.45
C TRP A 276 -16.16 -9.79 -14.45
N LYS A 277 -17.04 -9.38 -15.39
CA LYS A 277 -18.36 -9.97 -15.58
C LYS A 277 -18.28 -11.46 -15.95
N LYS A 278 -17.48 -11.79 -16.97
CA LYS A 278 -17.32 -13.14 -17.54
C LYS A 278 -16.75 -14.16 -16.56
N TYR A 279 -15.81 -13.73 -15.70
CA TYR A 279 -15.17 -14.57 -14.69
C TYR A 279 -15.68 -14.29 -13.26
N LYS A 280 -16.80 -13.57 -13.15
CA LYS A 280 -17.54 -13.32 -11.89
C LYS A 280 -16.65 -12.79 -10.75
N ILE A 281 -15.85 -11.77 -11.04
CA ILE A 281 -14.98 -11.10 -10.06
C ILE A 281 -15.74 -9.91 -9.46
N GLY A 282 -15.44 -9.51 -8.22
CA GLY A 282 -16.12 -8.36 -7.59
C GLY A 282 -17.62 -8.59 -7.44
N PRO A 283 -18.49 -7.58 -7.69
CA PRO A 283 -19.95 -7.71 -7.54
C PRO A 283 -20.57 -8.92 -8.23
N TRP A 284 -20.02 -9.37 -9.37
CA TRP A 284 -20.52 -10.51 -10.13
C TRP A 284 -20.20 -11.88 -9.50
N CYS A 285 -19.47 -11.94 -8.38
CA CYS A 285 -19.34 -13.16 -7.57
C CYS A 285 -20.60 -13.50 -6.77
N LEU A 286 -21.47 -12.51 -6.55
CA LEU A 286 -22.68 -12.64 -5.74
C LEU A 286 -23.81 -13.26 -6.56
N GLU A 287 -24.78 -13.88 -5.89
CA GLU A 287 -25.99 -14.42 -6.53
C GLU A 287 -26.97 -13.32 -7.00
N GLU A 288 -26.78 -12.09 -6.53
CA GLU A 288 -27.62 -10.93 -6.83
C GLU A 288 -27.27 -10.29 -8.18
N GLU A 289 -28.29 -9.78 -8.88
CA GLU A 289 -28.08 -9.01 -10.11
C GLU A 289 -27.37 -7.68 -9.81
N VAL A 290 -26.25 -7.43 -10.49
CA VAL A 290 -25.47 -6.20 -10.33
C VAL A 290 -26.18 -5.04 -11.01
N SER A 291 -26.55 -4.01 -10.25
CA SER A 291 -27.21 -2.82 -10.79
C SER A 291 -26.30 -2.07 -11.78
N LYS A 292 -26.89 -1.32 -12.73
CA LYS A 292 -26.09 -0.54 -13.69
C LYS A 292 -25.26 0.56 -12.99
N GLU A 293 -25.72 1.05 -11.84
CA GLU A 293 -24.97 1.99 -10.98
C GLU A 293 -23.71 1.33 -10.40
N MET A 294 -23.83 0.11 -9.85
CA MET A 294 -22.68 -0.66 -9.36
C MET A 294 -21.74 -1.09 -10.49
N GLU A 295 -22.28 -1.46 -11.66
CA GLU A 295 -21.46 -1.73 -12.84
C GLU A 295 -20.62 -0.50 -13.25
N THR A 296 -21.25 0.68 -13.31
CA THR A 296 -20.57 1.94 -13.64
C THR A 296 -19.56 2.34 -12.57
N HIS A 297 -19.88 2.09 -11.30
CA HIS A 297 -18.95 2.27 -10.19
C HIS A 297 -17.68 1.43 -10.34
N VAL A 298 -17.84 0.13 -10.65
CA VAL A 298 -16.69 -0.76 -10.89
C VAL A 298 -15.89 -0.32 -12.11
N GLU A 299 -16.55 0.10 -13.19
CA GLU A 299 -15.88 0.63 -14.39
C GLU A 299 -14.95 1.80 -14.01
N ASN A 300 -15.46 2.77 -13.25
CA ASN A 300 -14.68 3.91 -12.76
C ASN A 300 -13.57 3.49 -11.78
N CYS A 301 -13.82 2.54 -10.88
CA CYS A 301 -12.79 1.97 -9.99
C CYS A 301 -11.63 1.33 -10.77
N LEU A 302 -11.93 0.62 -11.85
CA LEU A 302 -10.92 0.02 -12.73
C LEU A 302 -10.14 1.10 -13.49
N THR A 303 -10.81 2.12 -14.05
CA THR A 303 -10.15 3.24 -14.73
C THR A 303 -9.22 4.01 -13.78
N ALA A 304 -9.71 4.39 -12.60
CA ALA A 304 -8.92 5.12 -11.60
C ALA A 304 -7.76 4.29 -11.05
N GLY A 305 -7.97 3.00 -10.80
CA GLY A 305 -6.93 2.07 -10.36
C GLY A 305 -5.85 1.80 -11.42
N PHE A 306 -6.23 1.73 -12.70
CA PHE A 306 -5.29 1.60 -13.82
C PHE A 306 -4.41 2.84 -13.94
N TYR A 307 -5.03 4.03 -13.88
CA TYR A 307 -4.31 5.31 -13.84
C TYR A 307 -3.34 5.37 -12.65
N PHE A 308 -3.79 4.99 -11.45
CA PHE A 308 -2.96 4.93 -10.26
C PHE A 308 -1.75 3.99 -10.45
N GLN A 309 -1.96 2.79 -10.98
CA GLN A 309 -0.88 1.83 -11.23
C GLN A 309 0.13 2.36 -12.25
N ARG A 310 -0.29 3.11 -13.28
CA ARG A 310 0.64 3.80 -14.21
C ARG A 310 1.45 4.89 -13.50
N LYS A 311 0.81 5.77 -12.71
CA LYS A 311 1.46 6.81 -11.88
C LYS A 311 2.47 6.20 -10.91
N MET A 312 2.07 5.17 -10.17
CA MET A 312 2.91 4.42 -9.23
C MET A 312 4.12 3.76 -9.89
N ARG A 313 4.02 3.37 -11.16
CA ARG A 313 5.09 2.73 -11.95
C ARG A 313 5.87 3.69 -12.85
N ASN A 314 5.64 5.00 -12.74
CA ASN A 314 6.26 6.04 -13.57
C ASN A 314 6.10 5.80 -15.10
N LEU A 315 4.91 5.32 -15.50
CA LEU A 315 4.51 5.06 -16.89
C LEU A 315 3.62 6.18 -17.41
N ASP A 316 3.73 6.53 -18.70
CA ASP A 316 2.98 7.63 -19.34
C ASP A 316 1.49 7.57 -18.99
N THR A 317 0.95 8.61 -18.38
CA THR A 317 -0.44 8.65 -17.91
C THR A 317 -1.45 9.01 -19.00
N ASN A 318 -1.01 9.36 -20.22
CA ASN A 318 -1.88 9.80 -21.32
C ASN A 318 -2.87 8.70 -21.75
N LEU A 319 -4.13 8.86 -21.36
CA LEU A 319 -5.21 7.90 -21.62
C LEU A 319 -5.53 7.72 -23.12
N ASN A 320 -5.04 8.57 -24.02
CA ASN A 320 -5.21 8.34 -25.46
C ASN A 320 -4.38 7.14 -25.97
N SER A 321 -3.44 6.62 -25.18
CA SER A 321 -2.76 5.34 -25.41
C SER A 321 -3.44 4.15 -24.69
N LEU A 322 -4.72 4.26 -24.28
CA LEU A 322 -5.48 3.18 -23.62
C LEU A 322 -5.59 1.89 -24.44
N ALA A 323 -5.37 1.96 -25.76
CA ALA A 323 -4.98 0.78 -26.51
C ALA A 323 -3.58 0.36 -26.03
N TYR A 324 -3.53 -0.56 -25.05
CA TYR A 324 -2.33 -1.19 -24.49
C TYR A 324 -1.65 -2.07 -25.56
N GLU A 325 -1.18 -1.44 -26.62
CA GLU A 325 -0.43 -2.08 -27.68
C GLU A 325 0.91 -2.56 -27.15
N GLU A 326 1.40 -3.68 -27.70
CA GLU A 326 2.55 -4.41 -27.19
C GLU A 326 3.88 -3.62 -27.23
N ARG A 327 3.87 -2.43 -27.84
CA ARG A 327 5.04 -1.59 -28.11
C ARG A 327 5.57 -0.88 -26.87
N ASP A 328 4.75 -0.57 -25.87
CA ASP A 328 5.18 0.28 -24.74
C ASP A 328 6.07 -0.47 -23.74
N ILE A 329 5.81 -1.76 -23.47
CA ILE A 329 6.57 -2.51 -22.45
C ILE A 329 8.05 -2.64 -22.84
N GLU A 330 8.35 -2.92 -24.12
CA GLU A 330 9.73 -3.06 -24.61
C GLU A 330 10.43 -1.71 -24.86
N ASN A 331 9.67 -0.64 -25.14
CA ASN A 331 10.22 0.69 -25.44
C ASN A 331 10.14 1.68 -24.28
N ASN A 332 9.73 1.24 -23.08
CA ASN A 332 9.49 2.03 -21.87
C ASN A 332 10.63 3.02 -21.53
N LYS A 333 10.58 4.20 -22.13
CA LYS A 333 11.32 5.38 -21.70
C LYS A 333 10.54 5.95 -20.53
N SER A 334 11.15 5.92 -19.35
CA SER A 334 10.69 6.71 -18.19
C SER A 334 10.34 8.12 -18.65
N ILE A 335 9.13 8.59 -18.36
CA ILE A 335 8.66 9.95 -18.73
C ILE A 335 9.66 10.99 -18.22
N THR A 336 10.15 10.75 -17.00
CA THR A 336 11.01 11.62 -16.22
C THR A 336 12.41 11.02 -16.09
N ALA A 337 13.09 10.88 -17.24
CA ALA A 337 14.55 10.84 -17.25
C ALA A 337 15.14 12.24 -16.98
N THR A 338 14.77 12.86 -15.86
CA THR A 338 15.50 14.04 -15.38
C THR A 338 16.90 13.58 -14.96
N ASN A 339 17.90 14.45 -15.10
CA ASN A 339 19.27 14.13 -14.68
C ASN A 339 19.46 14.26 -13.16
N ASP A 340 18.39 14.56 -12.44
CA ASP A 340 18.43 14.85 -11.01
C ASP A 340 18.64 13.56 -10.21
N PRO A 341 19.53 13.58 -9.20
CA PRO A 341 19.81 12.40 -8.41
C PRO A 341 18.61 12.06 -7.53
N LEU A 342 17.82 11.07 -7.97
CA LEU A 342 16.73 10.50 -7.18
C LEU A 342 17.22 10.16 -5.74
N PRO A 343 16.41 10.42 -4.70
CA PRO A 343 16.74 10.05 -3.31
C PRO A 343 17.03 8.55 -3.12
N PRO A 344 17.74 8.12 -2.06
CA PRO A 344 17.90 6.71 -1.75
C PRO A 344 16.57 6.05 -1.39
N VAL A 345 16.44 4.79 -1.80
CA VAL A 345 15.26 3.96 -1.59
C VAL A 345 15.69 2.64 -0.95
N ALA A 346 15.00 2.24 0.11
CA ALA A 346 15.18 0.96 0.77
C ALA A 346 13.86 0.16 0.82
N THR A 347 14.00 -1.15 0.83
CA THR A 347 12.89 -2.10 1.04
C THR A 347 13.17 -2.92 2.29
N LEU A 348 12.19 -3.04 3.18
CA LEU A 348 12.22 -3.99 4.30
C LEU A 348 11.24 -5.11 3.97
N VAL A 349 11.79 -6.28 3.65
CA VAL A 349 11.01 -7.50 3.39
C VAL A 349 11.09 -8.43 4.60
N GLY A 350 10.01 -9.20 4.82
CA GLY A 350 10.00 -10.31 5.76
C GLY A 350 9.86 -11.61 5.01
N ASP A 351 10.47 -12.68 5.51
CA ASP A 351 10.27 -14.02 4.96
C ASP A 351 8.93 -14.59 5.45
N GLN A 352 7.86 -14.35 4.71
CA GLN A 352 6.51 -14.84 5.01
C GLN A 352 5.88 -15.59 3.83
N PHE A 353 5.64 -16.86 4.12
CA PHE A 353 5.14 -17.88 3.23
C PHE A 353 3.92 -17.44 2.42
N LEU A 354 4.01 -17.70 1.13
CA LEU A 354 2.88 -18.28 0.42
C LEU A 354 2.34 -19.45 1.24
N HIS A 355 1.15 -19.28 1.81
CA HIS A 355 0.32 -20.46 1.90
C HIS A 355 0.07 -20.97 0.47
N PRO A 356 -0.16 -22.27 0.32
CA PRO A 356 -1.04 -22.79 -0.71
C PRO A 356 -2.44 -22.10 -0.66
N SER A 357 -3.47 -22.65 -1.30
CA SER A 357 -4.75 -21.95 -1.62
C SER A 357 -4.64 -20.71 -2.52
N TYR A 358 -3.69 -19.80 -2.27
CA TYR A 358 -3.66 -18.43 -2.82
C TYR A 358 -3.36 -18.28 -4.32
N PHE A 359 -3.09 -19.38 -5.02
CA PHE A 359 -2.58 -19.36 -6.40
C PHE A 359 -3.56 -19.81 -7.48
N LEU A 360 -4.71 -20.35 -7.12
CA LEU A 360 -5.62 -20.98 -8.07
C LEU A 360 -7.01 -20.42 -7.81
N TRP A 361 -7.51 -19.58 -8.71
CA TRP A 361 -8.86 -19.02 -8.66
C TRP A 361 -9.82 -19.93 -9.43
N ASP A 362 -10.96 -20.27 -8.83
CA ASP A 362 -12.05 -20.94 -9.52
C ASP A 362 -12.95 -19.90 -10.19
N THR A 363 -12.75 -19.64 -11.48
CA THR A 363 -13.57 -18.68 -12.25
C THR A 363 -15.04 -19.06 -12.38
N GLU A 364 -15.42 -20.33 -12.15
CA GLU A 364 -16.83 -20.75 -12.19
C GLU A 364 -17.55 -20.44 -10.85
N LYS A 365 -16.83 -20.64 -9.75
CA LYS A 365 -17.33 -20.52 -8.36
C LYS A 365 -16.90 -19.22 -7.65
N SER A 366 -16.14 -18.36 -8.32
CA SER A 366 -15.60 -17.09 -7.79
C SER A 366 -14.94 -17.23 -6.43
N LYS A 367 -13.98 -18.16 -6.30
CA LYS A 367 -13.27 -18.37 -5.03
C LYS A 367 -11.89 -18.96 -5.20
N MET A 368 -11.06 -18.84 -4.16
CA MET A 368 -9.78 -19.55 -4.10
C MET A 368 -10.01 -21.06 -4.03
N ILE A 369 -9.16 -21.83 -4.71
CA ILE A 369 -9.13 -23.30 -4.66
C ILE A 369 -8.14 -23.70 -3.57
N GLU A 370 -8.63 -24.39 -2.53
CA GLU A 370 -7.77 -24.99 -1.52
C GLU A 370 -6.80 -26.00 -2.16
N TRP A 371 -5.52 -25.91 -1.80
CA TRP A 371 -4.50 -26.77 -2.39
C TRP A 371 -4.51 -28.16 -1.77
N THR A 372 -5.10 -29.09 -2.52
CA THR A 372 -5.06 -30.51 -2.19
C THR A 372 -3.63 -31.08 -2.32
N PRO A 373 -3.31 -32.21 -1.66
CA PRO A 373 -2.04 -32.93 -1.87
C PRO A 373 -1.77 -33.30 -3.34
N ALA A 374 -2.81 -33.45 -4.16
CA ALA A 374 -2.68 -33.68 -5.60
C ALA A 374 -2.19 -32.43 -6.35
N LEU A 375 -2.72 -31.24 -6.03
CA LEU A 375 -2.25 -29.97 -6.59
C LEU A 375 -0.81 -29.68 -6.14
N ILE A 376 -0.51 -29.86 -4.85
CA ILE A 376 0.85 -29.77 -4.30
C ILE A 376 1.82 -30.68 -5.06
N LYS A 377 1.46 -31.94 -5.28
CA LYS A 377 2.31 -32.90 -6.02
C LYS A 377 2.46 -32.52 -7.50
N LYS A 378 1.42 -31.96 -8.14
CA LYS A 378 1.41 -31.59 -9.56
C LYS A 378 2.29 -30.37 -9.84
N TYR A 379 2.13 -29.30 -9.07
CA TYR A 379 2.86 -28.04 -9.29
C TYR A 379 4.21 -27.97 -8.56
N ASN A 380 4.52 -28.95 -7.70
CA ASN A 380 5.83 -29.14 -7.07
C ASN A 380 6.37 -27.86 -6.37
N PRO A 381 5.86 -27.50 -5.17
CA PRO A 381 6.14 -26.22 -4.50
C PRO A 381 7.58 -26.05 -3.97
N LYS A 382 8.57 -26.79 -4.47
CA LYS A 382 10.01 -26.53 -4.25
C LYS A 382 10.48 -25.14 -4.71
N HIS A 383 9.57 -24.34 -5.27
CA HIS A 383 9.78 -22.94 -5.63
C HIS A 383 8.90 -21.96 -4.82
N MET A 384 7.94 -22.43 -3.99
CA MET A 384 7.40 -21.60 -2.89
C MET A 384 8.50 -21.33 -1.85
N ASP A 385 9.46 -22.25 -1.72
CA ASP A 385 10.70 -22.05 -0.94
C ASP A 385 11.70 -21.06 -1.58
N ILE A 386 11.44 -20.56 -2.80
CA ILE A 386 12.38 -19.77 -3.62
C ILE A 386 11.77 -18.45 -4.13
N THR A 387 10.46 -18.25 -4.03
CA THR A 387 9.89 -16.89 -4.06
C THR A 387 10.49 -16.09 -2.90
N ASP A 388 11.01 -14.89 -3.17
CA ASP A 388 11.34 -13.92 -2.13
C ASP A 388 10.05 -13.61 -1.36
N GLY A 389 9.89 -14.26 -0.21
CA GLY A 389 8.59 -14.66 0.31
C GLY A 389 7.87 -13.50 0.98
N THR A 390 7.23 -12.63 0.22
CA THR A 390 6.56 -11.42 0.72
C THR A 390 5.03 -11.52 0.58
N VAL A 391 4.49 -12.73 0.71
CA VAL A 391 3.30 -13.06 -0.07
C VAL A 391 2.00 -13.04 0.71
N SER A 392 1.63 -11.82 1.10
CA SER A 392 0.27 -11.34 0.82
C SER A 392 0.17 -10.68 -0.58
N HIS A 393 1.32 -10.42 -1.22
CA HIS A 393 1.45 -9.57 -2.39
C HIS A 393 2.56 -10.03 -3.34
N VAL A 394 2.50 -9.62 -4.61
CA VAL A 394 3.62 -9.82 -5.53
C VAL A 394 4.59 -8.65 -5.38
N SER A 395 5.43 -8.71 -4.36
CA SER A 395 6.49 -7.73 -4.16
C SER A 395 7.71 -8.13 -4.98
N ALA A 396 8.13 -7.29 -5.92
CA ALA A 396 9.55 -7.28 -6.27
C ALA A 396 10.29 -6.50 -5.18
N SER A 397 11.45 -6.98 -4.73
CA SER A 397 12.31 -6.22 -3.82
C SER A 397 12.82 -4.90 -4.42
N GLN A 398 12.62 -4.72 -5.73
CA GLN A 398 12.76 -3.49 -6.50
C GLN A 398 11.39 -2.80 -6.70
N PRO A 399 11.17 -1.60 -6.14
CA PRO A 399 10.05 -0.74 -6.52
C PRO A 399 10.06 -0.48 -8.05
N PRO A 400 8.92 -0.62 -8.74
CA PRO A 400 8.82 -0.35 -10.18
C PRO A 400 9.01 1.15 -10.47
N GLY A 401 9.20 1.52 -11.74
CA GLY A 401 9.34 2.92 -12.17
C GLY A 401 10.70 3.58 -11.88
N LEU A 402 11.52 2.98 -11.02
CA LEU A 402 12.88 3.45 -10.75
C LEU A 402 13.79 3.27 -12.00
N PRO A 403 14.68 4.24 -12.31
CA PRO A 403 15.62 4.14 -13.42
C PRO A 403 16.54 2.92 -13.34
N LYS A 404 16.82 2.30 -14.49
CA LYS A 404 17.71 1.13 -14.59
C LYS A 404 19.08 1.42 -13.98
N GLY A 405 19.51 0.60 -13.02
CA GLY A 405 20.77 0.76 -12.31
C GLY A 405 20.68 1.62 -11.03
N LYS A 406 19.52 2.20 -10.73
CA LYS A 406 19.24 2.81 -9.41
C LYS A 406 19.41 1.72 -8.34
N LYS A 407 20.32 1.93 -7.39
CA LYS A 407 20.51 1.03 -6.25
C LYS A 407 19.35 1.19 -5.27
N VAL A 408 18.64 0.10 -5.03
CA VAL A 408 17.69 -0.08 -3.93
C VAL A 408 18.39 -0.88 -2.83
N PHE A 409 18.23 -0.46 -1.58
CA PHE A 409 18.81 -1.16 -0.42
C PHE A 409 17.79 -2.15 0.15
N GLU A 410 17.99 -3.42 -0.13
CA GLU A 410 17.14 -4.51 0.40
C GLU A 410 17.61 -4.92 1.80
N TYR A 411 16.68 -4.93 2.76
CA TYR A 411 16.87 -5.39 4.13
C TYR A 411 15.86 -6.48 4.45
N LYS A 412 16.29 -7.49 5.23
CA LYS A 412 15.44 -8.59 5.69
C LYS A 412 15.20 -8.46 7.21
N ALA A 413 13.96 -8.66 7.64
CA ALA A 413 13.61 -8.71 9.07
C ALA A 413 14.31 -9.88 9.77
N LYS A 414 14.71 -9.73 11.04
CA LYS A 414 15.54 -10.72 11.75
C LYS A 414 14.77 -11.96 12.16
N ASN A 415 13.51 -11.78 12.53
CA ASN A 415 12.69 -12.84 13.13
C ASN A 415 11.67 -13.45 12.17
N ASN A 416 11.64 -13.04 10.90
CA ASN A 416 10.62 -13.39 9.91
C ASN A 416 9.17 -12.98 10.33
N GLY A 417 9.08 -12.07 11.31
CA GLY A 417 7.88 -11.84 12.13
C GLY A 417 7.71 -12.93 13.21
N PRO A 418 7.30 -12.59 14.45
CA PRO A 418 7.24 -13.49 15.60
C PRO A 418 6.35 -14.73 15.37
N GLY A 419 6.97 -15.82 14.91
CA GLY A 419 6.47 -17.20 14.97
C GLY A 419 5.19 -17.54 14.19
N LYS A 420 4.57 -16.57 13.50
CA LYS A 420 3.28 -16.75 12.80
C LYS A 420 3.21 -16.20 11.39
N GLY A 421 4.26 -15.52 10.92
CA GLY A 421 4.27 -14.94 9.58
C GLY A 421 3.14 -13.93 9.34
N VAL A 422 2.96 -12.96 10.24
CA VAL A 422 1.98 -11.87 10.05
C VAL A 422 2.67 -10.63 9.50
N HIS A 423 2.13 -10.10 8.40
CA HIS A 423 2.68 -9.00 7.61
C HIS A 423 3.01 -7.75 8.44
N ARG A 424 2.10 -7.40 9.37
CA ARG A 424 2.19 -6.20 10.22
C ARG A 424 3.40 -6.21 11.16
N ASP A 425 3.86 -7.38 11.57
CA ASP A 425 4.88 -7.51 12.62
C ASP A 425 6.26 -7.04 12.11
N LEU A 426 6.39 -6.75 10.81
CA LEU A 426 7.53 -6.01 10.22
C LEU A 426 7.76 -4.67 10.91
N MET A 427 6.71 -4.00 11.38
CA MET A 427 6.82 -2.69 12.02
C MET A 427 7.30 -2.78 13.48
N ASP A 428 7.29 -3.97 14.10
CA ASP A 428 7.88 -4.20 15.42
C ASP A 428 9.41 -4.30 15.39
N GLU A 429 10.03 -4.48 14.21
CA GLU A 429 11.49 -4.42 14.01
C GLU A 429 12.03 -2.96 14.06
N VAL A 430 11.52 -2.14 15.00
CA VAL A 430 11.75 -0.69 15.11
C VAL A 430 13.23 -0.30 15.10
N GLN A 431 14.08 -1.13 15.71
CA GLN A 431 15.54 -0.93 15.76
C GLN A 431 16.21 -1.15 14.38
N LEU A 432 15.70 -2.10 13.60
CA LEU A 432 16.16 -2.32 12.22
C LEU A 432 15.69 -1.16 11.34
N ILE A 433 14.41 -0.76 11.43
CA ILE A 433 13.85 0.38 10.68
C ILE A 433 14.68 1.64 10.94
N HIS A 434 14.94 1.98 12.20
CA HIS A 434 15.78 3.11 12.58
C HIS A 434 17.22 2.99 12.04
N THR A 435 17.81 1.79 12.06
CA THR A 435 19.13 1.55 11.45
C THR A 435 19.13 1.84 9.95
N ILE A 436 18.07 1.42 9.23
CA ILE A 436 17.91 1.68 7.80
C ILE A 436 17.83 3.18 7.50
N LEU A 437 17.07 3.95 8.29
CA LEU A 437 16.99 5.40 8.13
C LEU A 437 18.36 6.08 8.31
N LYS A 438 19.15 5.64 9.30
CA LYS A 438 20.51 6.13 9.56
C LYS A 438 21.47 5.77 8.43
N ASP A 439 21.39 4.56 7.88
CA ASP A 439 22.16 4.16 6.70
C ASP A 439 21.80 5.04 5.47
N MET A 440 20.51 5.31 5.24
CA MET A 440 20.07 6.17 4.13
C MET A 440 20.57 7.62 4.28
N CYS A 441 20.57 8.20 5.48
CA CYS A 441 21.19 9.50 5.74
C CYS A 441 22.69 9.50 5.42
N GLN A 442 23.43 8.44 5.79
CA GLN A 442 24.84 8.30 5.42
C GLN A 442 25.03 8.22 3.90
N VAL A 443 24.13 7.57 3.16
CA VAL A 443 24.18 7.52 1.69
C VAL A 443 24.01 8.91 1.08
N VAL A 444 23.05 9.72 1.54
CA VAL A 444 22.85 11.11 1.06
C VAL A 444 24.09 11.97 1.37
N ASN A 445 24.55 11.94 2.62
CA ASN A 445 25.70 12.73 3.06
C ASN A 445 26.99 12.36 2.28
N ASN A 446 27.21 11.08 2.00
CA ASN A 446 28.35 10.63 1.20
C ASN A 446 28.20 10.96 -0.28
N ALA A 447 26.98 10.98 -0.85
CA ALA A 447 26.77 11.36 -2.25
C ALA A 447 27.14 12.82 -2.54
N GLY A 448 26.97 13.72 -1.56
CA GLY A 448 27.47 15.10 -1.63
C GLY A 448 29.00 15.23 -1.54
N VAL A 449 29.70 14.19 -1.07
CA VAL A 449 31.17 14.16 -0.93
C VAL A 449 31.74 13.22 -1.98
N SER A 450 32.02 13.75 -3.17
CA SER A 450 32.60 13.05 -4.34
C SER A 450 33.66 12.01 -3.95
N THR A 451 33.25 10.74 -3.80
CA THR A 451 34.10 9.63 -3.36
C THR A 451 33.81 8.37 -4.16
N SER A 452 34.71 8.06 -5.09
CA SER A 452 34.69 6.83 -5.88
C SER A 452 35.24 5.65 -5.07
N ALA A 453 34.40 5.01 -4.26
CA ALA A 453 34.70 3.72 -3.66
C ALA A 453 33.42 2.93 -3.32
N ASP A 454 33.29 1.71 -3.83
CA ASP A 454 32.13 0.85 -3.61
C ASP A 454 31.99 0.41 -2.15
N ILE A 455 31.05 1.02 -1.42
CA ILE A 455 30.66 0.57 -0.09
C ILE A 455 29.66 -0.59 -0.22
N VAL A 456 30.19 -1.82 -0.19
CA VAL A 456 29.43 -3.04 0.10
C VAL A 456 29.49 -3.30 1.61
N ARG A 457 28.54 -2.73 2.37
CA ARG A 457 28.32 -3.14 3.76
C ARG A 457 27.47 -4.41 3.77
N HIS A 458 28.02 -5.50 4.29
CA HIS A 458 27.21 -6.60 4.78
C HIS A 458 26.73 -6.28 6.19
N ALA A 459 25.46 -5.92 6.33
CA ALA A 459 24.78 -5.96 7.63
C ALA A 459 24.53 -7.42 8.02
N ARG A 460 25.58 -8.12 8.48
CA ARG A 460 25.42 -9.35 9.27
C ARG A 460 25.15 -8.96 10.72
N VAL A 461 23.96 -9.29 11.21
CA VAL A 461 23.63 -9.41 12.63
C VAL A 461 23.23 -10.85 12.87
#